data_AF-A0A0K9GYU1-F1
#
_entry.id   AF-A0A0K9GYU1-F1
#
_cell.length_a   1.000
_cell.length_b   1.000
_cell.length_c   1.000
_cell.angle_alpha   90.00
_cell.angle_beta   90.00
_cell.angle_gamma   90.00
#
_symmetry.space_group_name_H-M   'P 1'
#
loop_
_entity.id
_entity.type
_entity.pdbx_description
1 polymer ?
#
loop_
_entity_poly.entity_id
_entity_poly.type
_entity_poly.pdbx_seq_one_letter_code
_entity_poly.pdbx_strand_id
1 'polypeptide(L)'
;MLFVNVENQPLSARSIQAEIRRYGKSSGVSESVTVSPHAFRRTFCRLKVEAGTNIFVLQRLTGHQSLEILKRYVEIYGRDLEAAIEMGFEGN
;
A
#
# COMPACT_ATOMS: atom_id res chain seq x y z
N MET A 1 -6.76 12.08 21.05
CA MET A 1 -7.18 10.87 20.31
C MET A 1 -7.81 11.33 19.00
N LEU A 2 -7.30 10.89 17.84
CA LEU A 2 -7.72 11.45 16.53
C LEU A 2 -8.98 10.80 15.96
N PHE A 3 -9.18 9.49 16.19
CA PHE A 3 -10.34 8.74 15.69
C PHE A 3 -11.10 8.10 16.85
N VAL A 4 -12.41 8.35 16.90
CA VAL A 4 -13.30 7.91 17.98
C VAL A 4 -14.57 7.26 17.41
N ASN A 5 -15.24 6.44 18.21
CA ASN A 5 -16.58 5.94 17.90
C ASN A 5 -17.66 6.97 18.32
N VAL A 6 -18.94 6.64 18.10
CA VAL A 6 -20.09 7.48 18.45
C VAL A 6 -20.24 7.73 19.96
N GLU A 7 -19.59 6.91 20.79
CA GLU A 7 -19.54 7.04 22.25
C GLU A 7 -18.28 7.79 22.73
N ASN A 8 -17.54 8.42 21.82
CA ASN A 8 -16.28 9.14 22.07
C ASN A 8 -15.14 8.25 22.63
N GLN A 9 -15.20 6.94 22.40
CA GLN A 9 -14.16 5.98 22.77
C GLN A 9 -13.19 5.72 21.62
N PRO A 10 -11.97 5.22 21.88
CA PRO A 10 -11.02 4.88 20.82
C PRO A 10 -11.63 3.92 19.79
N LEU A 11 -11.51 4.25 18.51
CA LEU A 11 -12.01 3.38 17.45
C LEU A 11 -11.19 2.09 17.38
N SER A 12 -11.87 0.94 17.46
CA SER A 12 -11.17 -0.36 17.43
C SER A 12 -10.71 -0.74 16.02
N ALA A 13 -9.64 -1.53 15.94
CA ALA A 13 -9.17 -2.07 14.66
C ALA A 13 -10.23 -2.93 13.95
N ARG A 14 -11.07 -3.66 14.72
CA ARG A 14 -12.17 -4.46 14.18
C ARG A 14 -13.25 -3.58 13.55
N SER A 15 -13.57 -2.45 14.18
CA SER A 15 -14.53 -1.48 13.64
C SER A 15 -14.05 -0.95 12.29
N ILE A 16 -12.79 -0.52 12.19
CA ILE A 16 -12.20 -0.08 10.91
C ILE A 16 -12.27 -1.18 9.84
N GLN A 17 -11.94 -2.42 10.19
CA GLN A 17 -12.02 -3.54 9.24
C GLN A 17 -13.45 -3.79 8.75
N ALA A 18 -14.43 -3.73 9.65
CA ALA A 18 -15.85 -3.90 9.32
C ALA A 18 -16.35 -2.77 8.40
N GLU A 19 -16.02 -1.52 8.73
CA GLU A 19 -16.36 -0.35 7.93
C GLU A 19 -15.77 -0.43 6.51
N ILE A 20 -14.48 -0.73 6.39
CA ILE A 20 -13.81 -0.87 5.09
C ILE A 20 -14.45 -1.98 4.24
N ARG A 21 -14.81 -3.11 4.85
CA ARG A 21 -15.52 -4.19 4.15
C ARG A 21 -16.91 -3.75 3.72
N ARG A 22 -17.65 -3.02 4.56
CA ARG A 22 -18.98 -2.49 4.21
C ARG A 22 -18.87 -1.55 3.00
N TYR A 23 -17.93 -0.62 3.02
CA TYR A 23 -17.71 0.30 1.90
C TYR A 23 -17.28 -0.44 0.63
N GLY A 24 -16.47 -1.50 0.75
CA GLY A 24 -16.11 -2.35 -0.38
C GLY A 24 -17.32 -2.99 -1.08
N LYS A 25 -18.33 -3.42 -0.31
CA LYS A 25 -19.56 -3.99 -0.87
C LYS A 25 -20.43 -2.93 -1.54
N SER A 26 -20.44 -1.70 -1.03
CA SER A 26 -21.26 -0.62 -1.57
C SER A 26 -20.60 0.18 -2.69
N SER A 27 -19.30 0.02 -2.93
CA SER A 27 -18.55 0.81 -3.91
C SER A 27 -18.61 0.25 -5.35
N GLY A 28 -19.30 -0.86 -5.57
CA GLY A 28 -19.36 -1.53 -6.88
C GLY A 28 -18.09 -2.29 -7.26
N VAL A 29 -17.14 -2.45 -6.32
CA VAL A 29 -15.98 -3.32 -6.50
C VAL A 29 -16.44 -4.78 -6.57
N SER A 30 -15.89 -5.54 -7.51
CA SER A 30 -16.20 -6.97 -7.67
C SER A 30 -16.06 -7.73 -6.35
N GLU A 31 -17.02 -8.61 -6.05
CA GLU A 31 -16.99 -9.45 -4.84
C GLU A 31 -15.76 -10.37 -4.78
N SER A 32 -15.15 -10.67 -5.94
CA SER A 32 -13.89 -11.42 -6.01
C SER A 32 -12.68 -10.66 -5.48
N VAL A 33 -12.77 -9.33 -5.33
CA VAL A 33 -11.69 -8.49 -4.83
C VAL A 33 -11.80 -8.36 -3.31
N THR A 34 -10.75 -8.77 -2.61
CA THR A 34 -10.69 -8.61 -1.15
C THR A 34 -10.48 -7.15 -0.75
N VAL A 35 -11.48 -6.57 -0.08
CA VAL A 35 -11.40 -5.20 0.48
C VAL A 35 -11.07 -5.26 1.98
N SER A 36 -9.87 -4.82 2.35
CA SER A 36 -9.39 -4.80 3.74
C SER A 36 -8.25 -3.79 3.95
N PRO A 37 -7.94 -3.37 5.19
CA PRO A 37 -6.78 -2.50 5.44
C PRO A 37 -5.47 -3.06 4.87
N HIS A 38 -5.27 -4.38 4.95
CA HIS A 38 -4.08 -5.01 4.40
C HIS A 38 -4.07 -4.93 2.87
N ALA A 39 -5.20 -5.19 2.21
CA ALA A 39 -5.31 -5.03 0.76
C ALA A 39 -4.99 -3.60 0.30
N PHE A 40 -5.48 -2.59 1.04
CA PHE A 40 -5.15 -1.18 0.80
C PHE A 40 -3.65 -0.91 0.92
N ARG A 41 -2.99 -1.44 1.97
CA ARG A 41 -1.54 -1.33 2.13
C ARG A 41 -0.78 -1.95 0.96
N ARG A 42 -1.23 -3.11 0.46
CA ARG A 42 -0.64 -3.75 -0.73
C ARG A 42 -0.79 -2.87 -1.97
N THR A 43 -1.98 -2.34 -2.22
CA THR A 43 -2.25 -1.41 -3.33
C THR A 43 -1.39 -0.16 -3.21
N PHE A 44 -1.28 0.43 -2.02
CA PHE A 44 -0.41 1.58 -1.78
C PHE A 44 1.06 1.28 -2.12
N CYS A 45 1.62 0.17 -1.64
CA CYS A 45 2.99 -0.22 -1.95
C CYS A 45 3.19 -0.40 -3.45
N ARG A 46 2.27 -1.10 -4.12
CA ARG A 46 2.28 -1.30 -5.57
C ARG A 46 2.30 0.04 -6.31
N LEU A 47 1.35 0.94 -6.03
CA LEU A 47 1.25 2.23 -6.70
C LEU A 47 2.51 3.09 -6.51
N LYS A 48 3.15 3.00 -5.34
CA LYS A 48 4.41 3.71 -5.09
C LYS A 48 5.59 3.14 -5.87
N VAL A 49 5.67 1.82 -5.99
CA VAL A 49 6.68 1.16 -6.82
C VAL A 49 6.47 1.51 -8.30
N GLU A 50 5.23 1.43 -8.80
CA GLU A 50 4.89 1.82 -10.19
C GLU A 50 5.18 3.30 -10.45
N ALA A 51 5.05 4.17 -9.45
CA ALA A 51 5.44 5.58 -9.55
C ALA A 51 6.95 5.83 -9.42
N GLY A 52 7.80 4.78 -9.43
CA GLY A 52 9.26 4.92 -9.33
C GLY A 52 9.76 5.38 -7.95
N THR A 53 8.95 5.22 -6.89
CA THR A 53 9.37 5.65 -5.55
C THR A 53 10.54 4.81 -5.07
N ASN A 54 11.61 5.47 -4.63
CA ASN A 54 12.78 4.80 -4.05
C ASN A 54 12.37 3.83 -2.91
N ILE A 55 12.90 2.61 -2.95
CA ILE A 55 12.54 1.54 -2.01
C ILE A 55 12.80 1.88 -0.54
N PHE A 56 13.85 2.64 -0.23
CA PHE A 56 14.15 3.08 1.14
C PHE A 56 13.15 4.12 1.63
N VAL A 57 12.69 5.00 0.74
CA VAL A 57 11.61 5.96 1.03
C VAL A 57 10.31 5.19 1.30
N LEU A 58 9.99 4.20 0.46
CA LEU A 58 8.80 3.38 0.63
C LEU A 58 8.85 2.56 1.94
N GLN A 59 10.01 2.07 2.34
CA GLN A 59 10.21 1.40 3.62
C GLN A 59 9.88 2.32 4.80
N ARG A 60 10.40 3.55 4.80
CA ARG A 60 10.12 4.54 5.84
C ARG A 60 8.63 4.91 5.89
N LEU A 61 8.00 5.11 4.74
CA LEU A 61 6.58 5.46 4.65
C LEU A 61 5.66 4.35 5.18
N THR A 62 6.02 3.10 4.95
CA THR A 62 5.21 1.95 5.34
C THR A 62 5.57 1.41 6.72
N GLY A 63 6.69 1.82 7.30
CA GLY A 63 7.16 1.37 8.61
C GLY A 63 7.51 -0.12 8.68
N HIS A 64 7.84 -0.75 7.54
CA HIS A 64 8.32 -2.13 7.56
C HIS A 64 9.76 -2.18 8.09
N GLN A 65 10.02 -3.06 9.05
CA GLN A 65 11.38 -3.27 9.56
C GLN A 65 12.29 -4.00 8.54
N SER A 66 11.69 -4.80 7.65
CA SER A 66 12.42 -5.57 6.65
C SER A 66 12.11 -5.12 5.23
N LEU A 67 13.17 -4.96 4.44
CA LEU A 67 13.11 -4.69 3.00
C LEU A 67 12.62 -5.89 2.18
N GLU A 68 12.64 -7.10 2.73
CA GLU A 68 12.29 -8.32 2.01
C GLU A 68 10.88 -8.29 1.42
N ILE A 69 9.91 -7.75 2.18
CA ILE A 69 8.54 -7.64 1.68
C ILE A 69 8.42 -6.60 0.56
N LEU A 70 9.27 -5.57 0.57
CA LEU A 70 9.27 -4.49 -0.43
C LEU A 70 9.99 -4.89 -1.71
N LYS A 71 11.07 -5.68 -1.62
CA LYS A 71 11.75 -6.29 -2.77
C LYS A 71 10.76 -7.06 -3.64
N ARG A 72 9.88 -7.86 -3.03
CA ARG A 72 8.81 -8.58 -3.75
C ARG A 72 7.89 -7.65 -4.54
N TYR A 73 7.57 -6.46 -4.04
CA TYR A 73 6.76 -5.50 -4.81
C TYR A 73 7.55 -4.94 -6.00
N VAL A 74 8.83 -4.65 -5.80
CA VAL A 74 9.71 -4.20 -6.89
C VAL A 74 9.87 -5.27 -7.96
N GLU A 75 10.08 -6.53 -7.60
CA GLU A 75 10.20 -7.63 -8.57
C GLU A 75 8.92 -7.84 -9.38
N ILE A 76 7.74 -7.73 -8.75
CA ILE A 76 6.46 -7.98 -9.42
C ILE A 76 6.04 -6.78 -10.29
N TYR A 77 6.30 -5.56 -9.84
CA TYR A 77 5.72 -4.33 -10.41
C TYR A 77 6.75 -3.35 -10.98
N GLY A 78 8.04 -3.55 -10.74
CA GLY A 78 9.12 -2.66 -11.13
C GLY A 78 9.57 -2.83 -12.58
N ARG A 79 8.63 -2.92 -13.54
CA ARG A 79 8.96 -2.96 -14.98
C ARG A 79 9.56 -1.66 -15.52
N ASP A 80 9.68 -0.63 -14.69
CA ASP A 80 10.42 0.59 -14.99
C ASP A 80 11.76 0.68 -14.25
N LEU A 81 12.10 -0.25 -13.36
CA LEU A 81 13.36 -0.16 -12.61
C LEU A 81 14.57 -0.42 -13.51
N GLU A 82 14.50 -1.43 -14.39
CA GLU A 82 15.56 -1.69 -15.38
C GLU A 82 15.71 -0.51 -16.35
N ALA A 83 14.60 0.04 -16.85
CA ALA A 83 14.62 1.22 -17.72
C ALA A 83 15.15 2.48 -17.00
N ALA A 84 14.79 2.70 -15.73
CA ALA A 84 15.28 3.82 -14.93
C ALA A 84 16.74 3.66 -14.49
N ILE A 85 17.21 2.41 -14.31
CA ILE A 85 18.63 2.10 -14.07
C ILE A 85 19.43 2.36 -15.35
N GLU A 86 18.98 1.88 -16.52
CA GLU A 86 19.64 2.13 -17.81
C GLU A 86 19.72 3.64 -18.14
N MET A 87 18.62 4.38 -17.98
CA MET A 87 18.62 5.84 -18.19
C MET A 87 19.52 6.61 -17.21
N GLY A 88 19.85 6.04 -16.05
CA GLY A 88 20.76 6.66 -15.07
C GLY A 88 22.25 6.51 -15.43
N PHE A 89 22.62 5.59 -16.32
CA PHE A 89 24.00 5.36 -16.73
C PHE A 89 24.41 6.08 -18.02
N GLU A 90 23.46 6.49 -18.87
CA GLU A 90 23.75 7.24 -20.12
C GLU A 90 23.95 8.75 -19.92
N GLY A 91 23.83 9.24 -18.68
CA GLY A 91 23.98 10.64 -18.30
C GLY A 91 25.35 11.05 -17.74
N ASN A 92 26.43 10.32 -18.04
CA ASN A 92 27.80 10.70 -17.64
C ASN A 92 28.81 10.57 -18.79
#